data_AF-A0A2M8KB13-F1
#
_entry.id   AF-A0A2M8KB13-F1
#
_cell.length_a   1.000
_cell.length_b   1.000
_cell.length_c   1.000
_cell.angle_alpha   90.00
_cell.angle_beta   90.00
_cell.angle_gamma   90.00
#
_symmetry.space_group_name_H-M   'P 1'
#
loop_
_entity.id
_entity.type
_entity.pdbx_description
1 polymer ?
#
loop_
_entity_poly.entity_id
_entity_poly.type
_entity_poly.pdbx_seq_one_letter_code
_entity_poly.pdbx_strand_id
1 'polypeptide(L)'
;MSSFTFAECSDFDAKLAADKDAQKYMSGKTFKNALVLKRHLPSKRKEVASYIYVKADDLYYTVFSLVNSQCKTEIIKRTNGKH
;
A
#
# COMPACT_ATOMS: atom_id res chain seq x y z
N MET A 1 -6.26 -2.15 33.44
CA MET A 1 -7.10 -2.12 32.22
C MET A 1 -6.36 -2.87 31.14
N SER A 2 -6.85 -4.04 30.75
CA SER A 2 -6.25 -4.83 29.66
C SER A 2 -6.59 -4.16 28.34
N SER A 3 -5.62 -3.45 27.77
CA SER A 3 -5.72 -2.89 26.42
C SER A 3 -5.96 -4.05 25.44
N PHE A 4 -7.05 -4.00 24.68
CA PHE A 4 -7.24 -4.88 23.52
C PHE A 4 -6.06 -4.66 22.57
N THR A 5 -5.08 -5.56 22.62
CA THR A 5 -3.98 -5.56 21.66
C THR A 5 -4.53 -6.13 20.36
N PHE A 6 -5.00 -5.25 19.48
CA PHE A 6 -5.21 -5.64 18.08
C PHE A 6 -3.89 -6.23 17.56
N ALA A 7 -3.97 -7.42 16.97
CA ALA A 7 -2.82 -8.01 16.30
C ALA A 7 -2.25 -6.98 15.32
N GLU A 8 -0.92 -6.79 15.35
CA GLU A 8 -0.23 -5.87 14.46
C GLU A 8 -0.59 -6.22 13.01
N CYS A 9 -1.07 -5.25 12.22
CA CYS A 9 -1.41 -5.43 10.81
C CYS A 9 -0.37 -6.31 10.10
N SER A 10 -0.76 -7.49 9.61
CA SER A 10 0.19 -8.43 9.03
C SER A 10 0.79 -7.88 7.73
N ASP A 11 1.88 -8.47 7.24
CA ASP A 11 2.43 -8.06 5.93
C ASP A 11 1.43 -8.35 4.80
N PHE A 12 0.61 -9.38 4.95
CA PHE A 12 -0.45 -9.72 4.00
C PHE A 12 -1.57 -8.67 4.01
N ASP A 13 -2.09 -8.34 5.19
CA ASP A 13 -3.15 -7.33 5.32
C ASP A 13 -2.68 -5.94 4.89
N ALA A 14 -1.43 -5.60 5.20
CA ALA A 14 -0.85 -4.33 4.77
C ALA A 14 -0.75 -4.23 3.24
N LYS A 15 -0.41 -5.33 2.56
CA LYS A 15 -0.41 -5.41 1.09
C LYS A 15 -1.81 -5.25 0.52
N LEU A 16 -2.80 -5.96 1.07
CA LEU A 16 -4.19 -5.87 0.62
C LEU A 16 -4.77 -4.46 0.81
N ALA A 17 -4.51 -3.83 1.97
CA ALA A 17 -4.95 -2.46 2.25
C ALA A 17 -4.31 -1.45 1.29
N ALA A 18 -3.00 -1.56 1.07
CA ALA A 18 -2.28 -0.70 0.14
C ALA A 18 -2.77 -0.86 -1.31
N ASP A 19 -2.96 -2.10 -1.78
CA ASP A 19 -3.44 -2.38 -3.13
C ASP A 19 -4.86 -1.86 -3.36
N LYS A 20 -5.74 -2.00 -2.37
CA LYS A 20 -7.11 -1.48 -2.44
C LYS A 20 -7.12 0.04 -2.59
N ASP A 21 -6.34 0.74 -1.77
CA ASP A 21 -6.29 2.21 -1.81
C ASP A 21 -5.55 2.72 -3.06
N ALA A 22 -4.51 2.02 -3.53
CA ALA A 22 -3.81 2.35 -4.75
C ALA A 22 -4.70 2.18 -6.00
N GLN A 23 -5.50 1.12 -6.08
CA GLN A 23 -6.48 0.94 -7.17
C GLN A 23 -7.50 2.07 -7.19
N LYS A 24 -8.02 2.46 -6.01
CA LYS A 24 -8.96 3.59 -5.88
C LYS A 24 -8.32 4.92 -6.28
N TYR A 25 -7.07 5.16 -5.85
CA TYR A 25 -6.36 6.40 -6.11
C TYR A 25 -6.01 6.60 -7.59
N MET A 26 -5.65 5.53 -8.28
CA MET A 26 -5.23 5.58 -9.69
C MET A 26 -6.35 5.25 -10.68
N SER A 27 -7.54 4.85 -10.21
CA SER A 27 -8.61 4.28 -11.05
C SER A 27 -8.10 3.14 -11.95
N GLY A 28 -7.20 2.31 -11.42
CA GLY A 28 -6.51 1.25 -12.16
C GLY A 28 -6.64 -0.13 -11.51
N LYS A 29 -5.95 -1.12 -12.08
CA LYS A 29 -5.93 -2.50 -11.57
C LYS A 29 -4.54 -2.92 -11.15
N THR A 30 -4.43 -3.71 -10.09
CA THR A 30 -3.17 -4.35 -9.71
C THR A 30 -2.74 -5.37 -10.76
N PHE A 31 -1.49 -5.28 -11.22
CA PHE A 31 -0.92 -6.26 -12.17
C PHE A 31 0.16 -7.14 -11.54
N LYS A 32 0.63 -6.78 -10.34
CA LYS A 32 1.65 -7.50 -9.57
C LYS A 32 1.36 -7.37 -8.08
N ASN A 33 1.73 -8.40 -7.32
CA ASN A 33 1.60 -8.42 -5.85
C ASN A 33 2.37 -7.26 -5.21
N ALA A 34 1.74 -6.57 -4.25
CA ALA A 34 2.41 -5.56 -3.45
C ALA A 34 3.58 -6.09 -2.62
N LEU A 35 4.54 -5.21 -2.36
CA LEU A 35 5.74 -5.50 -1.57
C LEU A 35 5.84 -4.57 -0.37
N VAL A 36 6.11 -5.13 0.81
CA VAL A 36 6.51 -4.36 1.99
C VAL A 36 7.99 -4.03 1.81
N LEU A 37 8.31 -2.74 1.66
CA LEU A 37 9.67 -2.27 1.41
C LEU A 37 10.43 -1.98 2.70
N LYS A 38 9.74 -1.42 3.70
CA LYS A 38 10.36 -0.98 4.95
C LYS A 38 9.38 -1.06 6.11
N ARG A 39 9.89 -1.26 7.33
CA ARG A 39 9.20 -1.00 8.59
C ARG A 39 9.87 0.16 9.31
N HIS A 40 9.12 1.24 9.57
CA HIS A 40 9.62 2.45 10.21
C HIS A 40 9.52 2.33 11.74
N LEU A 41 10.66 2.32 12.44
CA LEU A 41 10.73 2.31 13.90
C LEU A 41 10.82 3.74 14.47
N PRO A 42 10.22 4.03 15.65
CA PRO A 42 9.46 3.12 16.52
C PRO A 42 7.99 2.96 16.12
N SER A 43 7.50 3.73 15.14
CA SER A 43 6.07 3.81 14.77
C SER A 43 5.43 2.50 14.23
N LYS A 44 6.26 1.52 13.88
CA LYS A 44 5.91 0.25 13.22
C LYS A 44 5.13 0.40 11.90
N ARG A 45 5.08 1.60 11.30
CA ARG A 45 4.44 1.80 10.00
C ARG A 45 5.20 1.05 8.92
N LYS A 46 4.48 0.39 8.02
CA LYS A 46 5.04 -0.34 6.89
C LYS A 46 4.93 0.52 5.64
N GLU A 47 6.03 0.68 4.94
CA GLU A 47 6.01 1.24 3.59
C GLU A 47 5.74 0.11 2.61
N VAL A 48 4.68 0.25 1.82
CA VAL A 48 4.19 -0.75 0.88
C VAL A 48 4.17 -0.16 -0.52
N ALA A 49 4.70 -0.90 -1.48
CA ALA A 49 4.62 -0.58 -2.90
C ALA A 49 3.55 -1.43 -3.59
N SER A 50 2.59 -0.77 -4.21
CA SER A 50 1.50 -1.34 -5.01
C SER A 50 1.72 -1.05 -6.49
N TYR A 51 1.44 -2.03 -7.34
CA TYR A 51 1.73 -1.98 -8.77
C TYR A 51 0.45 -1.88 -9.58
N ILE A 52 0.17 -0.70 -10.12
CA ILE A 52 -1.12 -0.38 -10.75
C ILE A 52 -0.95 -0.13 -12.24
N TYR A 53 -1.78 -0.78 -13.04
CA TYR A 53 -1.95 -0.52 -14.47
C TYR A 53 -3.22 0.30 -14.69
N VAL A 54 -3.10 1.41 -15.41
CA VAL A 54 -4.22 2.30 -15.76
C VAL A 54 -4.50 2.16 -17.25
N LYS A 55 -5.61 1.50 -17.59
CA LYS A 55 -5.99 1.19 -18.97
C LYS A 55 -6.27 2.43 -19.83
N ALA A 56 -6.80 3.50 -19.22
CA ALA A 56 -7.14 4.73 -19.94
C ALA A 56 -5.89 5.42 -20.54
N ASP A 57 -4.78 5.35 -19.83
CA ASP A 57 -3.52 5.98 -20.23
C ASP A 57 -2.52 4.98 -20.82
N ASP A 58 -2.81 3.68 -20.71
CA ASP A 58 -1.89 2.57 -21.01
C ASP A 58 -0.54 2.69 -20.27
N LEU A 59 -0.62 3.03 -18.97
CA LEU A 59 0.55 3.29 -18.13
C LEU A 59 0.59 2.42 -16.87
N TYR A 60 1.81 2.02 -16.52
CA TYR A 60 2.17 1.31 -15.30
C TYR A 60 2.72 2.28 -14.25
N TYR A 61 2.21 2.14 -13.03
CA TYR A 61 2.55 2.95 -11.88
C TYR A 61 2.98 2.08 -10.71
N THR A 62 3.91 2.60 -9.92
CA THR A 62 4.14 2.13 -8.54
C THR A 62 3.62 3.20 -7.59
N VAL A 63 2.67 2.82 -6.74
CA VAL A 63 2.10 3.67 -5.67
C VAL A 63 2.71 3.23 -4.36
N PHE A 64 3.22 4.18 -3.59
CA PHE A 64 3.83 3.93 -2.28
C PHE A 64 2.90 4.44 -1.19
N SER A 65 2.71 3.62 -0.17
CA SER A 65 1.82 3.91 0.95
C SER A 65 2.46 3.57 2.28
N LEU A 66 2.11 4.32 3.32
CA LEU A 66 2.38 3.97 4.71
C LEU A 66 1.16 3.28 5.31
N VAL A 67 1.34 2.07 5.83
CA VAL A 67 0.30 1.30 6.52
C VAL A 67 0.62 1.23 8.00
N ASN A 68 -0.31 1.65 8.85
CA ASN A 68 -0.14 1.61 10.30
C ASN A 68 -0.54 0.24 10.91
N SER A 69 -0.38 0.10 12.22
CA SER A 69 -0.73 -1.13 12.95
C SER A 69 -2.21 -1.51 12.90
N GLN A 70 -3.10 -0.57 12.52
CA GLN A 70 -4.54 -0.76 12.34
C GLN A 70 -4.93 -1.03 10.87
N CYS A 71 -3.96 -1.34 10.00
CA CYS A 71 -4.13 -1.49 8.56
C CYS A 71 -4.75 -0.25 7.86
N LYS A 72 -4.57 0.95 8.43
CA LYS A 72 -4.92 2.20 7.75
C LYS A 72 -3.78 2.61 6.85
N THR A 73 -4.12 2.89 5.60
CA THR A 73 -3.19 3.29 4.54
C THR A 73 -3.17 4.81 4.39
N GLU A 74 -1.99 5.35 4.11
CA GLU A 74 -1.78 6.73 3.68
C GLU A 74 -0.88 6.71 2.44
N ILE A 75 -1.39 7.21 1.31
CA ILE A 75 -0.61 7.29 0.07
C ILE A 75 0.39 8.44 0.20
N ILE A 76 1.68 8.14 0.01
CA ILE A 76 2.76 9.13 0.15
C ILE A 76 3.26 9.64 -1.19
N LYS A 77 3.36 8.76 -2.20
CA LYS A 77 3.89 9.12 -3.54
C LYS A 77 3.53 8.05 -4.57
N ARG A 78 3.68 8.40 -5.85
CA ARG A 78 3.64 7.45 -6.97
C ARG A 78 4.75 7.74 -7.97
N THR A 79 5.10 6.76 -8.79
CA THR A 79 6.00 6.99 -9.93
C THR A 79 5.31 7.81 -11.02
N ASN A 80 6.11 8.34 -11.95
CA ASN A 80 5.58 8.68 -13.25
C ASN A 80 5.18 7.38 -13.98
N GLY A 81 4.13 7.45 -14.81
CA GLY A 81 3.66 6.31 -15.58
C GLY A 81 4.72 5.87 -16.59
N LYS A 82 4.83 4.56 -16.82
CA LYS A 82 5.68 3.97 -17.87
C LYS A 82 4.86 3.03 -18.74
N HIS A 83 5.24 2.88 -20.00
CA HIS A 83 4.77 1.80 -20.87
C HIS A 83 5.54 0.52 -20.61
#